data_AF-A0A0F2THV5-F1
#
_entry.id   AF-A0A0F2THV5-F1
#
_cell.length_a   1.000
_cell.length_b   1.000
_cell.length_c   1.000
_cell.angle_alpha   90.00
_cell.angle_beta   90.00
_cell.angle_gamma   90.00
#
_symmetry.space_group_name_H-M   'P 1'
#
loop_
_entity.id
_entity.type
_entity.pdbx_description
1 polymer ?
#
loop_
_entity_poly.entity_id
_entity_poly.type
_entity_poly.pdbx_seq_one_letter_code
_entity_poly.pdbx_strand_id
1 'polypeptide(L)'
;MPTAEPSLRDEYAAAVERVAGRTLDALRGAGGAVALAPVLGPEPGPELASAPGPEPASGPGGAASGAVEPPRSLLAALRVVGPDLFAPQLLGGAAPDEPTALLLAQAHRVFPPMAATRAGQGTGAPDGNAVVAAWRDWAAGVLLVRALGAGPGSADPPVGVDPPVDGSAGSAERSVTEPAPAPATVPGHAAWPDPAAWQAWSIRMAQLSALALPGLDGAVHRTARAHPLALARGAVRSMLRRDHRAAARLARWLAWSRAQGIALPLDVEPIIARIRVVSDGSARTALELAIAEALLDTAGERA
;
A
#
# COMPACT_ATOMS: atom_id res chain seq x y z
N MET A 1 -26.74 -29.53 7.30
CA MET A 1 -26.16 -29.17 5.99
C MET A 1 -24.77 -28.63 6.24
N PRO A 2 -23.69 -29.37 5.94
CA PRO A 2 -22.34 -28.84 6.08
C PRO A 2 -22.14 -27.71 5.05
N THR A 3 -21.81 -26.51 5.53
CA THR A 3 -21.38 -25.40 4.66
C THR A 3 -20.04 -25.77 4.03
N ALA A 4 -19.94 -25.69 2.70
CA ALA A 4 -18.68 -25.90 2.01
C ALA A 4 -17.63 -24.94 2.57
N GLU A 5 -16.48 -25.46 3.00
CA GLU A 5 -15.36 -24.62 3.42
C GLU A 5 -14.96 -23.69 2.26
N PRO A 6 -14.69 -22.40 2.54
CA PRO A 6 -14.30 -21.46 1.51
C PRO A 6 -13.01 -21.92 0.83
N SER A 7 -12.93 -21.74 -0.49
CA SER A 7 -11.69 -22.07 -1.19
C SER A 7 -10.56 -21.15 -0.71
N LEU A 8 -9.31 -21.63 -0.73
CA LEU A 8 -8.14 -20.80 -0.40
C LEU A 8 -8.14 -19.48 -1.21
N ARG A 9 -8.56 -19.53 -2.48
CA ARG A 9 -8.65 -18.33 -3.33
C ARG A 9 -9.62 -17.30 -2.77
N ASP A 10 -10.76 -17.73 -2.24
CA ASP A 10 -11.77 -16.85 -1.65
C ASP A 10 -11.26 -16.25 -0.33
N GLU A 11 -10.54 -17.04 0.47
CA GLU A 11 -9.89 -16.57 1.69
C GLU A 11 -8.87 -15.45 1.38
N TYR A 12 -7.97 -15.68 0.41
CA TYR A 12 -7.01 -14.65 -0.03
C TYR A 12 -7.72 -13.43 -0.60
N ALA A 13 -8.77 -13.59 -1.39
CA ALA A 13 -9.53 -12.48 -1.95
C ALA A 13 -10.21 -11.64 -0.84
N ALA A 14 -10.84 -12.30 0.13
CA ALA A 14 -11.45 -11.66 1.28
C ALA A 14 -10.41 -10.93 2.14
N ALA A 15 -9.23 -11.51 2.35
CA ALA A 15 -8.13 -10.85 3.06
C ALA A 15 -7.68 -9.57 2.35
N VAL A 16 -7.59 -9.58 1.02
CA VAL A 16 -7.24 -8.38 0.23
C VAL A 16 -8.31 -7.29 0.38
N GLU A 17 -9.59 -7.63 0.28
CA GLU A 17 -10.68 -6.65 0.45
C GLU A 17 -10.70 -6.08 1.88
N ARG A 18 -10.45 -6.90 2.91
CA ARG A 18 -10.32 -6.44 4.31
C ARG A 18 -9.16 -5.45 4.49
N VAL A 19 -7.97 -5.77 3.98
CA VAL A 19 -6.81 -4.87 4.08
C VAL A 19 -7.05 -3.57 3.31
N ALA A 20 -7.63 -3.64 2.11
CA ALA A 20 -7.98 -2.45 1.34
C ALA A 20 -9.02 -1.58 2.06
N GLY A 21 -10.05 -2.18 2.67
CA GLY A 21 -11.07 -1.49 3.45
C GLY A 21 -10.48 -0.75 4.65
N ARG A 22 -9.61 -1.39 5.43
CA ARG A 22 -8.94 -0.72 6.55
C ARG A 22 -8.02 0.42 6.12
N THR A 23 -7.31 0.23 5.01
CA THR A 23 -6.47 1.29 4.44
C THR A 23 -7.33 2.49 4.02
N LEU A 24 -8.51 2.23 3.45
CA LEU A 24 -9.49 3.25 3.11
C LEU A 24 -10.07 3.95 4.35
N ASP A 25 -10.38 3.22 5.42
CA ASP A 25 -10.89 3.80 6.67
C ASP A 25 -9.84 4.69 7.34
N ALA A 26 -8.57 4.26 7.35
CA ALA A 26 -7.45 5.06 7.81
C ALA A 26 -7.28 6.34 6.98
N LEU A 27 -7.37 6.24 5.65
CA LEU A 27 -7.30 7.40 4.75
C LEU A 27 -8.44 8.40 5.00
N ARG A 28 -9.62 7.93 5.38
CA ARG A 28 -10.79 8.78 5.69
C ARG A 28 -10.79 9.33 7.12
N GLY A 29 -9.73 9.09 7.90
CA GLY A 29 -9.64 9.54 9.30
C GLY A 29 -10.52 8.75 10.27
N ALA A 30 -11.13 7.65 9.84
CA ALA A 30 -12.01 6.83 10.68
C ALA A 30 -11.24 5.80 11.54
N GLY A 31 -9.92 5.64 11.36
CA GLY A 31 -9.16 4.52 11.95
C GLY A 31 -7.75 4.78 12.49
N GLY A 32 -7.26 6.03 12.59
CA GLY A 32 -5.87 6.30 12.95
C GLY A 32 -4.86 5.69 11.96
N ALA A 33 -3.55 5.66 12.30
CA ALA A 33 -2.54 4.90 11.54
C ALA A 33 -3.06 3.48 11.29
N VAL A 34 -2.86 2.90 10.10
CA VAL A 34 -3.49 1.64 9.66
C VAL A 34 -3.37 0.58 10.75
N ALA A 35 -4.39 0.49 11.59
CA ALA A 35 -4.36 -0.39 12.75
C ALA A 35 -4.62 -1.80 12.22
N LEU A 36 -3.54 -2.47 11.82
CA LEU A 36 -3.55 -3.89 11.47
C LEU A 36 -3.51 -4.77 12.74
N ALA A 37 -3.28 -4.16 13.92
CA ALA A 37 -3.27 -4.85 15.22
C ALA A 37 -4.50 -5.74 15.51
N PRO A 38 -5.76 -5.37 15.19
CA PRO A 38 -6.90 -6.26 15.42
C PRO A 38 -7.07 -7.36 14.36
N VAL A 39 -6.13 -7.56 13.40
CA VAL A 39 -6.17 -8.79 12.55
C VAL A 39 -5.72 -10.03 13.33
N LEU A 40 -4.99 -9.86 14.43
CA LEU A 40 -4.42 -10.97 15.20
C LEU A 40 -5.35 -11.52 16.29
N GLY A 41 -6.52 -10.90 16.49
CA GLY A 41 -7.54 -11.43 17.39
C GLY A 41 -8.35 -12.54 16.73
N PRO A 42 -8.88 -13.50 17.50
CA PRO A 42 -9.85 -14.45 16.96
C PRO A 42 -11.02 -13.67 16.34
N GLU A 43 -11.40 -14.04 15.11
CA GLU A 43 -12.63 -13.54 14.47
C GLU A 43 -13.77 -13.62 15.50
N PRO A 44 -14.56 -12.56 15.73
CA PRO A 44 -15.75 -12.67 16.56
C PRO A 44 -16.68 -13.63 15.81
N GLY A 45 -16.72 -14.89 16.28
CA GLY A 45 -17.71 -15.86 15.83
C GLY A 45 -19.12 -15.29 16.06
N PRO A 46 -20.13 -15.81 15.35
CA PRO A 46 -21.50 -15.37 15.54
C PRO A 46 -21.90 -15.64 17.00
N GLU A 47 -21.91 -14.56 17.79
CA GLU A 47 -22.21 -14.60 19.22
C GLU A 47 -23.68 -14.97 19.37
N LEU A 48 -23.89 -16.26 19.64
CA LEU A 48 -25.15 -16.78 20.13
C LEU A 48 -25.44 -16.09 21.46
N ALA A 49 -26.27 -15.06 21.40
CA ALA A 49 -26.91 -14.47 22.55
C ALA A 49 -27.58 -15.58 23.37
N SER A 50 -27.07 -15.88 24.58
CA SER A 50 -27.86 -16.33 25.71
C SER A 50 -27.09 -16.35 27.05
N ALA A 51 -27.63 -15.53 27.94
CA ALA A 51 -27.79 -15.70 29.40
C ALA A 51 -26.66 -15.25 30.36
N PRO A 52 -27.01 -14.51 31.43
CA PRO A 52 -26.09 -14.02 32.44
C PRO A 52 -25.97 -15.00 33.63
N GLY A 53 -24.77 -15.09 34.20
CA GLY A 53 -24.50 -15.71 35.51
C GLY A 53 -23.23 -15.08 36.12
N PRO A 54 -23.16 -14.86 37.45
CA PRO A 54 -22.25 -13.87 38.02
C PRO A 54 -20.93 -14.43 38.60
N GLU A 55 -19.89 -13.60 38.42
CA GLU A 55 -18.77 -13.27 39.32
C GLU A 55 -17.57 -14.24 39.54
N PRO A 56 -16.38 -13.68 39.85
CA PRO A 56 -15.09 -14.15 39.35
C PRO A 56 -14.16 -14.72 40.43
N ALA A 57 -13.21 -15.56 40.01
CA ALA A 57 -12.03 -15.90 40.81
C ALA A 57 -10.78 -15.36 40.12
N SER A 58 -10.24 -14.29 40.69
CA SER A 58 -8.95 -13.70 40.37
C SER A 58 -7.82 -14.71 40.57
N GLY A 59 -7.02 -14.92 39.53
CA GLY A 59 -5.69 -15.52 39.60
C GLY A 59 -4.70 -14.67 38.80
N PRO A 60 -3.53 -14.31 39.34
CA PRO A 60 -2.52 -13.57 38.59
C PRO A 60 -1.69 -14.55 37.78
N GLY A 61 -2.22 -14.97 36.64
CA GLY A 61 -1.46 -15.70 35.61
C GLY A 61 -0.98 -14.70 34.57
N GLY A 62 0.31 -14.37 34.59
CA GLY A 62 0.92 -13.48 33.61
C GLY A 62 0.61 -13.93 32.19
N ALA A 63 -0.18 -13.12 31.49
CA ALA A 63 -0.37 -13.25 30.06
C ALA A 63 0.95 -12.88 29.38
N ALA A 64 1.78 -13.90 29.13
CA ALA A 64 2.72 -13.83 28.05
C ALA A 64 1.90 -13.45 26.81
N SER A 65 2.07 -12.21 26.34
CA SER A 65 1.51 -11.75 25.08
C SER A 65 2.14 -12.60 23.98
N GLY A 66 1.54 -13.76 23.72
CA GLY A 66 1.92 -14.62 22.63
C GLY A 66 1.61 -13.84 21.36
N ALA A 67 2.64 -13.23 20.77
CA ALA A 67 2.50 -12.57 19.49
C ALA A 67 1.98 -13.62 18.50
N VAL A 68 0.68 -13.56 18.21
CA VAL A 68 0.04 -14.45 17.24
C VAL A 68 0.69 -14.13 15.89
N GLU A 69 1.31 -15.14 15.27
CA GLU A 69 1.90 -14.97 13.96
C GLU A 69 0.78 -14.62 12.95
N PRO A 70 0.95 -13.57 12.12
CA PRO A 70 -0.08 -13.17 11.18
C PRO A 70 -0.40 -14.30 10.19
N PRO A 71 -1.69 -14.53 9.87
CA PRO A 71 -2.06 -15.58 8.94
C PRO A 71 -1.48 -15.31 7.55
N ARG A 72 -1.12 -16.38 6.84
CA ARG A 72 -0.49 -16.29 5.51
C ARG A 72 -1.37 -15.52 4.49
N SER A 73 -2.69 -15.60 4.62
CA SER A 73 -3.65 -14.84 3.79
C SER A 73 -3.59 -13.33 4.03
N LEU A 74 -3.36 -12.88 5.26
CA LEU A 74 -3.08 -11.47 5.57
C LEU A 74 -1.77 -11.01 4.93
N LEU A 75 -0.68 -11.77 5.12
CA LEU A 75 0.62 -11.41 4.55
C LEU A 75 0.56 -11.31 3.01
N ALA A 76 -0.17 -12.20 2.35
CA ALA A 76 -0.42 -12.11 0.91
C ALA A 76 -1.28 -10.89 0.55
N ALA A 77 -2.28 -10.54 1.37
CA ALA A 77 -3.09 -9.35 1.16
C ALA A 77 -2.26 -8.07 1.26
N LEU A 78 -1.40 -7.96 2.28
CA LEU A 78 -0.44 -6.85 2.43
C LEU A 78 0.47 -6.73 1.20
N ARG A 79 0.93 -7.87 0.68
CA ARG A 79 1.75 -7.91 -0.54
C ARG A 79 0.99 -7.41 -1.78
N VAL A 80 -0.30 -7.72 -1.88
CA VAL A 80 -1.17 -7.32 -3.00
C VAL A 80 -1.59 -5.86 -2.94
N VAL A 81 -1.81 -5.30 -1.75
CA VAL A 81 -2.06 -3.87 -1.55
C VAL A 81 -0.76 -3.09 -1.75
N GLY A 82 0.33 -3.54 -1.11
CA GLY A 82 1.68 -3.07 -1.34
C GLY A 82 1.88 -1.63 -0.85
N PRO A 83 2.44 -0.72 -1.67
CA PRO A 83 2.76 0.64 -1.23
C PRO A 83 1.53 1.48 -0.86
N ASP A 84 0.32 1.09 -1.30
CA ASP A 84 -0.92 1.78 -0.95
C ASP A 84 -1.23 1.72 0.55
N LEU A 85 -0.63 0.80 1.30
CA LEU A 85 -0.73 0.75 2.75
C LEU A 85 -0.27 2.05 3.42
N PHE A 86 0.64 2.80 2.78
CA PHE A 86 1.16 4.07 3.29
C PHE A 86 0.44 5.29 2.72
N ALA A 87 -0.60 5.11 1.89
CA ALA A 87 -1.33 6.21 1.30
C ALA A 87 -1.89 7.19 2.35
N PRO A 88 -2.48 6.76 3.50
CA PRO A 88 -2.98 7.68 4.52
C PRO A 88 -1.90 8.65 5.02
N GLN A 89 -0.71 8.15 5.35
CA GLN A 89 0.39 8.97 5.85
C GLN A 89 0.94 9.89 4.76
N LEU A 90 1.22 9.33 3.57
CA LEU A 90 1.83 10.08 2.47
C LEU A 90 0.93 11.22 1.97
N LEU A 91 -0.39 11.01 1.94
CA LEU A 91 -1.36 12.02 1.53
C LEU A 91 -1.64 13.04 2.65
N GLY A 92 -1.51 12.63 3.91
CA GLY A 92 -1.52 13.54 5.06
C GLY A 92 -0.19 14.27 5.32
N GLY A 93 0.83 14.09 4.46
CA GLY A 93 2.15 14.71 4.61
C GLY A 93 3.02 14.12 5.73
N ALA A 94 2.63 13.00 6.31
CA ALA A 94 3.37 12.29 7.34
C ALA A 94 4.34 11.25 6.75
N ALA A 95 5.36 10.88 7.54
CA ALA A 95 6.25 9.79 7.19
C ALA A 95 5.50 8.43 7.24
N PRO A 96 5.89 7.44 6.41
CA PRO A 96 5.34 6.09 6.49
C PRO A 96 5.57 5.49 7.89
N ASP A 97 4.56 4.83 8.44
CA ASP A 97 4.60 4.33 9.81
C ASP A 97 5.40 3.01 9.94
N GLU A 98 6.15 2.91 11.03
CA GLU A 98 6.99 1.75 11.33
C GLU A 98 6.20 0.43 11.49
N PRO A 99 5.05 0.37 12.21
CA PRO A 99 4.30 -0.88 12.35
C PRO A 99 3.81 -1.47 11.02
N THR A 100 3.28 -0.64 10.12
CA THR A 100 2.88 -1.08 8.77
C THR A 100 4.09 -1.52 7.96
N ALA A 101 5.23 -0.83 8.10
CA ALA A 101 6.47 -1.21 7.43
C ALA A 101 7.00 -2.58 7.88
N LEU A 102 6.99 -2.89 9.18
CA LEU A 102 7.40 -4.19 9.69
C LEU A 102 6.52 -5.32 9.16
N LEU A 103 5.20 -5.13 9.11
CA LEU A 103 4.26 -6.11 8.55
C LEU A 103 4.45 -6.32 7.04
N LEU A 104 4.67 -5.24 6.28
CA LEU A 104 4.96 -5.35 4.85
C LEU A 104 6.33 -5.99 4.59
N ALA A 105 7.34 -5.70 5.42
CA ALA A 105 8.64 -6.37 5.36
C ALA A 105 8.51 -7.88 5.61
N GLN A 106 7.72 -8.28 6.62
CA GLN A 106 7.40 -9.69 6.87
C GLN A 106 6.68 -10.33 5.68
N ALA A 107 5.71 -9.63 5.07
CA ALA A 107 5.04 -10.11 3.86
C ALA A 107 6.03 -10.31 2.69
N HIS A 108 7.02 -9.43 2.53
CA HIS A 108 8.09 -9.59 1.52
C HIS A 108 9.03 -10.76 1.83
N ARG A 109 9.29 -11.08 3.11
CA ARG A 109 10.06 -12.27 3.49
C ARG A 109 9.30 -13.56 3.16
N VAL A 110 8.00 -13.61 3.43
CA VAL A 110 7.15 -14.79 3.17
C VAL A 110 6.82 -14.95 1.67
N PHE A 111 6.69 -13.83 0.95
CA PHE A 111 6.38 -13.76 -0.48
C PHE A 111 7.44 -12.92 -1.22
N PRO A 112 8.61 -13.51 -1.50
CA PRO A 112 9.74 -12.80 -2.07
C PRO A 112 9.43 -12.19 -3.45
N PRO A 113 10.05 -11.05 -3.78
CA PRO A 113 9.86 -10.38 -5.06
C PRO A 113 10.30 -11.28 -6.23
N MET A 114 9.53 -11.31 -7.32
CA MET A 114 9.79 -12.21 -8.46
C MET A 114 11.15 -11.95 -9.14
N ALA A 115 11.69 -10.73 -9.02
CA ALA A 115 13.03 -10.39 -9.51
C ALA A 115 14.13 -11.17 -8.77
N ALA A 116 13.96 -11.44 -7.47
CA ALA A 116 14.88 -12.28 -6.71
C ALA A 116 14.81 -13.75 -7.15
N THR A 117 13.62 -14.21 -7.58
CA THR A 117 13.42 -15.59 -8.05
C THR A 117 14.02 -15.84 -9.44
N ARG A 118 13.97 -14.86 -10.35
CA ARG A 118 14.51 -15.00 -11.72
C ARG A 118 16.00 -14.76 -11.88
N ALA A 119 16.67 -14.11 -10.92
CA ALA A 119 18.12 -13.95 -10.96
C ALA A 119 18.88 -15.31 -11.06
N GLY A 120 18.22 -16.43 -10.75
CA GLY A 120 18.74 -17.78 -10.96
C GLY A 120 18.26 -18.53 -12.22
N GLN A 121 17.36 -17.97 -13.05
CA GLN A 121 16.75 -18.68 -14.18
C GLN A 121 16.65 -17.83 -15.45
N GLY A 122 17.71 -17.87 -16.27
CA GLY A 122 17.68 -17.66 -17.73
C GLY A 122 17.49 -16.23 -18.28
N THR A 123 18.10 -15.97 -19.44
CA THR A 123 18.23 -14.68 -20.16
C THR A 123 16.99 -14.24 -20.96
N GLY A 124 15.79 -14.73 -20.60
CA GLY A 124 14.55 -14.34 -21.29
C GLY A 124 14.12 -12.91 -20.94
N ALA A 125 13.60 -12.17 -21.92
CA ALA A 125 12.98 -10.87 -21.66
C ALA A 125 11.84 -11.06 -20.63
N PRO A 126 11.79 -10.25 -19.56
CA PRO A 126 10.78 -10.43 -18.52
C PRO A 126 9.38 -10.23 -19.10
N ASP A 127 8.45 -11.13 -18.77
CA ASP A 127 7.04 -10.93 -19.07
C ASP A 127 6.54 -9.61 -18.44
N GLY A 128 5.57 -8.95 -19.09
CA GLY A 128 5.10 -7.64 -18.62
C GLY A 128 4.49 -7.69 -17.20
N ASN A 129 4.06 -8.85 -16.73
CA ASN A 129 3.56 -9.01 -15.36
C ASN A 129 4.69 -8.99 -14.32
N ALA A 130 5.87 -9.55 -14.62
CA ALA A 130 7.02 -9.40 -13.74
C ALA A 130 7.57 -7.98 -13.71
N VAL A 131 7.49 -7.24 -14.82
CA VAL A 131 7.82 -5.81 -14.80
C VAL A 131 6.90 -5.06 -13.85
N VAL A 132 5.59 -5.31 -13.92
CA VAL A 132 4.62 -4.72 -12.99
C VAL A 132 4.95 -5.09 -11.55
N ALA A 133 5.21 -6.36 -11.26
CA ALA A 133 5.59 -6.80 -9.92
C ALA A 133 6.87 -6.10 -9.44
N ALA A 134 7.93 -6.07 -10.26
CA ALA A 134 9.19 -5.42 -9.91
C ALA A 134 9.02 -3.93 -9.58
N TRP A 135 8.18 -3.20 -10.33
CA TRP A 135 7.89 -1.79 -10.04
C TRP A 135 7.09 -1.58 -8.76
N ARG A 136 6.15 -2.48 -8.44
CA ARG A 136 5.42 -2.43 -7.17
C ARG A 136 6.33 -2.78 -6.00
N ASP A 137 7.25 -3.72 -6.20
CA ASP A 137 8.23 -4.15 -5.20
C ASP A 137 9.26 -3.06 -4.93
N TRP A 138 9.70 -2.37 -5.98
CA TRP A 138 10.53 -1.19 -5.87
C TRP A 138 9.84 -0.09 -5.07
N ALA A 139 8.59 0.23 -5.39
CA ALA A 139 7.82 1.25 -4.66
C ALA A 139 7.66 0.90 -3.18
N ALA A 140 7.29 -0.36 -2.88
CA ALA A 140 7.23 -0.87 -1.52
C ALA A 140 8.60 -0.76 -0.81
N GLY A 141 9.69 -1.19 -1.46
CA GLY A 141 11.04 -1.13 -0.91
C GLY A 141 11.51 0.30 -0.60
N VAL A 142 11.22 1.27 -1.49
CA VAL A 142 11.51 2.69 -1.23
C VAL A 142 10.80 3.19 0.02
N LEU A 143 9.53 2.83 0.20
CA LEU A 143 8.77 3.23 1.38
C LEU A 143 9.19 2.49 2.65
N LEU A 144 9.57 1.22 2.56
CA LEU A 144 10.14 0.45 3.67
C LEU A 144 11.45 1.07 4.17
N VAL A 145 12.36 1.44 3.26
CA VAL A 145 13.62 2.11 3.61
C VAL A 145 13.35 3.46 4.30
N ARG A 146 12.34 4.21 3.84
CA ARG A 146 11.96 5.47 4.48
C ARG A 146 11.38 5.26 5.88
N ALA A 147 10.49 4.30 6.04
CA ALA A 147 9.83 4.01 7.30
C ALA A 147 10.82 3.50 8.36
N LEU A 148 11.71 2.57 7.98
CA LEU A 148 12.63 1.89 8.89
C LEU A 148 13.97 2.61 9.03
N GLY A 149 14.32 3.46 8.07
CA GLY A 149 15.51 4.33 8.12
C GLY A 149 15.27 5.65 8.84
N ALA A 150 14.00 6.07 8.98
CA ALA A 150 13.60 7.15 9.87
C ALA A 150 13.58 6.60 11.31
N GLY A 151 14.75 6.47 11.93
CA GLY A 151 14.82 6.12 13.35
C GLY A 151 14.03 7.15 14.20
N PRO A 152 13.47 6.74 15.35
CA PRO A 152 12.79 7.64 16.27
C PRO A 152 13.79 8.63 16.86
N GLY A 153 14.11 9.71 16.15
CA GLY A 153 15.12 10.67 16.59
C GLY A 153 15.61 11.71 15.60
N SER A 154 15.14 11.77 14.34
CA SER A 154 15.54 12.87 13.43
C SER A 154 14.64 14.12 13.53
N ALA A 155 14.28 14.49 14.75
CA ALA A 155 13.98 15.90 15.04
C ALA A 155 15.32 16.58 15.30
N ASP A 156 15.53 17.77 14.72
CA ASP A 156 16.74 18.59 14.86
C ASP A 156 17.35 18.57 16.27
N PRO A 157 18.69 18.57 16.41
CA PRO A 157 19.30 18.81 17.71
C PRO A 157 19.06 20.27 18.14
N PRO A 158 18.58 20.55 19.36
CA PRO A 158 18.72 21.88 19.91
C PRO A 158 20.20 22.15 20.15
N VAL A 159 20.65 23.28 19.62
CA VAL A 159 21.97 23.87 19.83
C VAL A 159 22.24 24.02 21.32
N GLY A 160 23.36 23.44 21.77
CA GLY A 160 24.17 23.94 22.88
C GLY A 160 23.77 23.47 24.29
N VAL A 161 24.33 22.33 24.72
CA VAL A 161 24.70 22.11 26.13
C VAL A 161 25.98 21.26 26.16
N ASP A 162 27.03 21.79 26.79
CA ASP A 162 28.29 21.07 27.07
C ASP A 162 28.09 19.92 28.09
N PRO A 163 28.94 18.88 28.09
CA PRO A 163 28.67 17.65 28.84
C PRO A 163 29.17 17.73 30.30
N PRO A 164 28.51 17.04 31.25
CA PRO A 164 29.19 16.53 32.42
C PRO A 164 29.61 15.07 32.21
N VAL A 165 30.86 14.83 32.58
CA VAL A 165 31.49 13.53 32.75
C VAL A 165 30.89 12.88 34.00
N ASP A 166 30.38 11.66 33.91
CA ASP A 166 30.73 10.57 34.82
C ASP A 166 30.06 9.25 34.43
N GLY A 167 30.82 8.17 34.64
CA GLY A 167 30.51 6.83 34.15
C GLY A 167 29.39 6.12 34.90
N SER A 168 28.71 5.23 34.18
CA SER A 168 28.15 4.00 34.73
C SER A 168 27.95 2.99 33.62
N ALA A 169 28.64 1.86 33.78
CA ALA A 169 28.44 0.65 33.00
C ALA A 169 27.07 0.06 33.33
N GLY A 170 26.10 0.30 32.45
CA GLY A 170 24.80 -0.37 32.43
C GLY A 170 24.69 -1.17 31.14
N SER A 171 24.63 -2.50 31.29
CA SER A 171 24.47 -3.48 30.22
C SER A 171 23.39 -3.07 29.21
N ALA A 172 23.82 -2.68 28.02
CA ALA A 172 22.95 -2.62 26.86
C ALA A 172 22.59 -4.05 26.47
N GLU A 173 21.34 -4.43 26.73
CA GLU A 173 20.67 -5.46 25.96
C GLU A 173 20.90 -5.13 24.48
N ARG A 174 21.63 -6.00 23.79
CA ARG A 174 21.81 -5.93 22.34
C ARG A 174 20.44 -6.13 21.72
N SER A 175 19.73 -5.03 21.47
CA SER A 175 18.77 -4.95 20.39
C SER A 175 19.46 -5.53 19.17
N VAL A 176 18.98 -6.68 18.73
CA VAL A 176 19.30 -7.21 17.41
C VAL A 176 18.75 -6.16 16.45
N THR A 177 19.60 -5.22 16.05
CA THR A 177 19.32 -4.30 14.96
C THR A 177 19.24 -5.17 13.72
N GLU A 178 18.04 -5.67 13.45
CA GLU A 178 17.69 -6.34 12.21
C GLU A 178 18.12 -5.39 11.08
N PRO A 179 19.00 -5.83 10.17
CA PRO A 179 19.55 -4.93 9.16
C PRO A 179 18.40 -4.39 8.31
N ALA A 180 18.30 -3.06 8.26
CA ALA A 180 17.31 -2.37 7.44
C ALA A 180 17.34 -2.93 6.00
N PRO A 181 16.17 -3.09 5.35
CA PRO A 181 16.11 -3.66 4.01
C PRO A 181 16.98 -2.84 3.06
N ALA A 182 17.82 -3.52 2.28
CA ALA A 182 18.66 -2.87 1.28
C ALA A 182 17.79 -2.06 0.28
N PRO A 183 18.28 -0.91 -0.24
CA PRO A 183 17.52 -0.10 -1.17
C PRO A 183 17.14 -0.92 -2.40
N ALA A 184 15.85 -0.95 -2.71
CA ALA A 184 15.34 -1.70 -3.85
C ALA A 184 15.95 -1.16 -5.16
N THR A 185 16.59 -2.04 -5.93
CA THR A 185 17.14 -1.69 -7.24
C THR A 185 16.03 -1.20 -8.16
N VAL A 186 16.25 -0.06 -8.83
CA VAL A 186 15.28 0.50 -9.78
C VAL A 186 15.06 -0.50 -10.93
N PRO A 187 13.83 -0.94 -11.21
CA PRO A 187 13.56 -1.87 -12.30
C PRO A 187 13.86 -1.24 -13.67
N GLY A 188 14.40 -2.06 -14.59
CA GLY A 188 14.60 -1.64 -15.98
C GLY A 188 13.29 -1.45 -16.76
N HIS A 189 13.36 -0.70 -17.85
CA HIS A 189 12.21 -0.36 -18.72
C HIS A 189 12.06 -1.26 -19.96
N ALA A 190 12.89 -2.31 -20.10
CA ALA A 190 13.09 -3.03 -21.36
C ALA A 190 11.86 -3.78 -21.91
N ALA A 191 10.83 -4.03 -21.09
CA ALA A 191 9.59 -4.70 -21.51
C ALA A 191 8.35 -3.80 -21.38
N TRP A 192 8.55 -2.49 -21.42
CA TRP A 192 7.49 -1.50 -21.32
C TRP A 192 6.89 -1.17 -22.71
N PRO A 193 5.56 -1.18 -22.89
CA PRO A 193 4.95 -0.78 -24.16
C PRO A 193 5.24 0.69 -24.50
N ASP A 194 5.50 0.99 -25.77
CA ASP A 194 5.62 2.37 -26.24
C ASP A 194 4.34 3.17 -25.88
N PRO A 195 4.44 4.36 -25.26
CA PRO A 195 3.30 5.24 -25.04
C PRO A 195 2.49 5.58 -26.30
N ALA A 196 3.12 5.54 -27.48
CA ALA A 196 2.41 5.66 -28.76
C ALA A 196 1.38 4.53 -28.97
N ALA A 197 1.65 3.33 -28.46
CA ALA A 197 0.70 2.22 -28.36
C ALA A 197 -0.20 2.37 -27.11
N TRP A 198 -0.91 3.51 -27.05
CA TRP A 198 -1.58 4.01 -25.84
C TRP A 198 -2.51 3.00 -25.17
N GLN A 199 -3.16 2.08 -25.90
CA GLN A 199 -4.04 1.07 -25.30
C GLN A 199 -3.27 0.08 -24.43
N ALA A 200 -2.18 -0.49 -24.95
CA ALA A 200 -1.35 -1.45 -24.21
C ALA A 200 -0.64 -0.74 -23.06
N TRP A 201 -0.16 0.48 -23.31
CA TRP A 201 0.47 1.32 -22.31
C TRP A 201 -0.50 1.69 -21.16
N SER A 202 -1.73 2.13 -21.45
CA SER A 202 -2.71 2.49 -20.42
C SER A 202 -3.12 1.29 -19.56
N ILE A 203 -3.18 0.08 -20.13
CA ILE A 203 -3.40 -1.15 -19.36
C ILE A 203 -2.26 -1.36 -18.35
N ARG A 204 -1.00 -1.15 -18.76
CA ARG A 204 0.15 -1.24 -17.84
C ARG A 204 0.14 -0.15 -16.79
N MET A 205 -0.19 1.09 -17.15
CA MET A 205 -0.36 2.18 -16.18
C MET A 205 -1.44 1.87 -15.15
N ALA A 206 -2.58 1.30 -15.56
CA ALA A 206 -3.63 0.88 -14.65
C ALA A 206 -3.14 -0.21 -13.66
N GLN A 207 -2.32 -1.16 -14.13
CA GLN A 207 -1.73 -2.19 -13.25
C GLN A 207 -0.72 -1.62 -12.24
N LEU A 208 -0.21 -0.42 -12.50
CA LEU A 208 0.78 0.30 -11.72
C LEU A 208 0.20 1.52 -10.99
N SER A 209 -1.13 1.57 -10.80
CA SER A 209 -1.81 2.63 -10.04
C SER A 209 -1.19 2.88 -8.67
N ALA A 210 -0.71 1.83 -7.99
CA ALA A 210 -0.10 1.92 -6.67
C ALA A 210 1.20 2.76 -6.63
N LEU A 211 1.80 3.09 -7.79
CA LEU A 211 2.94 3.99 -7.87
C LEU A 211 2.52 5.46 -7.87
N ALA A 212 1.25 5.78 -8.16
CA ALA A 212 0.71 7.14 -8.10
C ALA A 212 0.47 7.54 -6.64
N LEU A 213 1.56 7.74 -5.91
CA LEU A 213 1.64 8.25 -4.54
C LEU A 213 2.65 9.40 -4.45
N PRO A 214 2.46 10.35 -3.52
CA PRO A 214 3.44 11.39 -3.25
C PRO A 214 4.79 10.80 -2.82
N GLY A 215 5.87 11.51 -3.16
CA GLY A 215 7.23 11.13 -2.78
C GLY A 215 7.83 9.94 -3.55
N LEU A 216 7.09 9.28 -4.44
CA LEU A 216 7.66 8.32 -5.39
C LEU A 216 7.94 9.04 -6.72
N ASP A 217 9.17 8.91 -7.24
CA ASP A 217 9.51 9.37 -8.59
C ASP A 217 10.47 8.38 -9.25
N GLY A 218 10.20 8.07 -10.51
CA GLY A 218 10.84 7.00 -11.26
C GLY A 218 10.55 7.10 -12.75
N ALA A 219 11.02 6.10 -13.51
CA ALA A 219 10.81 6.08 -14.95
C ALA A 219 9.31 6.05 -15.31
N VAL A 220 8.50 5.29 -14.57
CA VAL A 220 7.04 5.22 -14.75
C VAL A 220 6.41 6.59 -14.56
N HIS A 221 6.77 7.32 -13.50
CA HIS A 221 6.28 8.67 -13.23
C HIS A 221 6.65 9.65 -14.34
N ARG A 222 7.90 9.62 -14.83
CA ARG A 222 8.33 10.45 -15.97
C ARG A 222 7.49 10.17 -17.22
N THR A 223 7.23 8.91 -17.53
CA THR A 223 6.35 8.54 -18.67
C THR A 223 4.91 8.97 -18.46
N ALA A 224 4.39 8.89 -17.23
CA ALA A 224 3.04 9.36 -16.91
C ALA A 224 2.91 10.87 -17.15
N ARG A 225 3.90 11.64 -16.70
CA ARG A 225 3.97 13.09 -16.90
C ARG A 225 4.05 13.50 -18.37
N ALA A 226 4.78 12.74 -19.18
CA ALA A 226 4.96 13.04 -20.60
C ALA A 226 3.72 12.70 -21.45
N HIS A 227 2.80 11.86 -20.96
CA HIS A 227 1.71 11.31 -21.76
C HIS A 227 0.31 11.36 -21.10
N PRO A 228 -0.13 12.52 -20.56
CA PRO A 228 -1.44 12.65 -19.90
C PRO A 228 -2.62 12.33 -20.83
N LEU A 229 -2.50 12.61 -22.13
CA LEU A 229 -3.52 12.28 -23.13
C LEU A 229 -3.73 10.76 -23.31
N ALA A 230 -2.66 9.96 -23.21
CA ALA A 230 -2.77 8.51 -23.29
C ALA A 230 -3.48 7.92 -22.06
N LEU A 231 -3.23 8.48 -20.87
CA LEU A 231 -3.93 8.12 -19.63
C LEU A 231 -5.43 8.45 -19.75
N ALA A 232 -5.75 9.65 -20.21
CA ALA A 232 -7.11 10.12 -20.43
C ALA A 232 -7.90 9.21 -21.39
N ARG A 233 -7.30 8.86 -22.54
CA ARG A 233 -7.90 7.91 -23.50
C ARG A 233 -8.12 6.54 -22.89
N GLY A 234 -7.17 6.06 -22.08
CA GLY A 234 -7.29 4.83 -21.33
C GLY A 234 -8.48 4.86 -20.36
N ALA A 235 -8.61 5.91 -19.55
CA ALA A 235 -9.67 6.07 -18.56
C ALA A 235 -11.07 6.06 -19.22
N VAL A 236 -11.24 6.86 -20.28
CA VAL A 236 -12.50 6.91 -21.05
C VAL A 236 -12.81 5.57 -21.68
N ARG A 237 -11.82 4.90 -22.29
CA ARG A 237 -12.01 3.56 -22.88
C ARG A 237 -12.45 2.55 -21.82
N SER A 238 -11.81 2.53 -20.65
CA SER A 238 -12.17 1.62 -19.55
C SER A 238 -13.59 1.89 -19.06
N MET A 239 -13.98 3.16 -18.93
CA MET A 239 -15.36 3.56 -18.60
C MET A 239 -16.37 3.03 -19.63
N LEU A 240 -16.12 3.24 -20.93
CA LEU A 240 -17.00 2.78 -21.99
C LEU A 240 -17.10 1.25 -22.07
N ARG A 241 -16.04 0.53 -21.69
CA ARG A 241 -16.03 -0.95 -21.61
C ARG A 241 -16.57 -1.49 -20.29
N ARG A 242 -17.03 -0.62 -19.38
CA ARG A 242 -17.48 -0.98 -18.02
C ARG A 242 -16.41 -1.68 -17.18
N ASP A 243 -15.13 -1.44 -17.48
CA ASP A 243 -14.01 -1.82 -16.63
C ASP A 243 -13.75 -0.70 -15.63
N HIS A 244 -14.66 -0.59 -14.65
CA HIS A 244 -14.65 0.48 -13.66
C HIS A 244 -13.42 0.46 -12.77
N ARG A 245 -12.83 -0.72 -12.55
CA ARG A 245 -11.61 -0.88 -11.79
C ARG A 245 -10.39 -0.34 -12.54
N ALA A 246 -10.23 -0.65 -13.83
CA ALA A 246 -9.17 -0.03 -14.63
C ALA A 246 -9.40 1.48 -14.79
N ALA A 247 -10.64 1.93 -14.89
CA ALA A 247 -10.98 3.35 -14.93
C ALA A 247 -10.55 4.08 -13.64
N ALA A 248 -10.84 3.52 -12.46
CA ALA A 248 -10.44 4.10 -11.17
C ALA A 248 -8.91 4.23 -11.04
N ARG A 249 -8.19 3.19 -11.46
CA ARG A 249 -6.72 3.15 -11.48
C ARG A 249 -6.10 4.21 -12.38
N LEU A 250 -6.73 4.49 -13.52
CA LEU A 250 -6.28 5.54 -14.43
C LEU A 250 -6.69 6.93 -13.97
N ALA A 251 -7.87 7.08 -13.35
CA ALA A 251 -8.29 8.31 -12.70
C ALA A 251 -7.31 8.73 -11.59
N ARG A 252 -6.79 7.76 -10.82
CA ARG A 252 -5.72 8.02 -9.84
C ARG A 252 -4.44 8.58 -10.45
N TRP A 253 -3.98 8.05 -11.59
CA TRP A 253 -2.82 8.61 -12.30
C TRP A 253 -3.07 10.02 -12.85
N LEU A 254 -4.29 10.29 -13.31
CA LEU A 254 -4.69 11.63 -13.74
C LEU A 254 -4.72 12.60 -12.56
N ALA A 255 -5.32 12.22 -11.43
CA ALA A 255 -5.29 12.99 -10.19
C ALA A 255 -3.87 13.29 -9.72
N TRP A 256 -2.99 12.28 -9.71
CA TRP A 256 -1.56 12.47 -9.42
C TRP A 256 -0.93 13.46 -10.39
N SER A 257 -1.20 13.36 -11.69
CA SER A 257 -0.63 14.28 -12.69
C SER A 257 -1.08 15.72 -12.44
N ARG A 258 -2.36 15.93 -12.10
CA ARG A 258 -2.91 17.24 -11.72
C ARG A 258 -2.27 17.79 -10.45
N ALA A 259 -2.04 16.95 -9.44
CA ALA A 259 -1.32 17.32 -8.21
C ALA A 259 0.13 17.77 -8.46
N GLN A 260 0.71 17.34 -9.58
CA GLN A 260 2.02 17.78 -10.06
C GLN A 260 1.96 19.03 -10.98
N GLY A 261 0.80 19.68 -11.11
CA GLY A 261 0.60 20.87 -11.94
C GLY A 261 0.46 20.59 -13.44
N ILE A 262 0.20 19.34 -13.84
CA ILE A 262 0.06 18.98 -15.26
C ILE A 262 -1.37 19.24 -15.71
N ALA A 263 -1.52 20.06 -16.75
CA ALA A 263 -2.79 20.30 -17.40
C ALA A 263 -3.34 19.01 -18.01
N LEU A 264 -4.60 18.70 -17.69
CA LEU A 264 -5.27 17.50 -18.15
C LEU A 264 -6.26 17.80 -19.28
N PRO A 265 -6.44 16.89 -20.24
CA PRO A 265 -7.41 17.04 -21.32
C PRO A 265 -8.85 16.68 -20.90
N LEU A 266 -9.08 16.35 -19.62
CA LEU A 266 -10.39 16.03 -19.06
C LEU A 266 -10.45 16.37 -17.58
N ASP A 267 -11.66 16.62 -17.08
CA ASP A 267 -11.95 16.80 -15.66
C ASP A 267 -12.02 15.43 -14.97
N VAL A 268 -11.26 15.26 -13.88
CA VAL A 268 -11.10 13.96 -13.21
C VAL A 268 -12.23 13.72 -12.21
N GLU A 269 -12.70 14.78 -11.57
CA GLU A 269 -13.72 14.81 -10.54
C GLU A 269 -15.04 14.17 -11.03
N PRO A 270 -15.59 14.51 -12.23
CA PRO A 270 -16.80 13.86 -12.74
C PRO A 270 -16.61 12.37 -13.06
N ILE A 271 -15.40 11.96 -13.46
CA ILE A 271 -15.09 10.56 -13.72
C ILE A 271 -15.11 9.77 -12.41
N ILE A 272 -14.47 10.28 -11.37
CA ILE A 272 -14.47 9.67 -10.02
C ILE A 272 -15.91 9.52 -9.51
N ALA A 273 -16.70 10.60 -9.57
CA ALA A 273 -18.09 10.60 -9.13
C ALA A 273 -18.92 9.56 -9.89
N ARG A 274 -18.73 9.44 -11.22
CA ARG A 274 -19.42 8.43 -12.02
C ARG A 274 -18.99 7.02 -11.63
N ILE A 275 -17.70 6.74 -11.47
CA ILE A 275 -17.19 5.41 -11.11
C ILE A 275 -17.77 4.98 -9.76
N ARG A 276 -17.82 5.88 -8.77
CA ARG A 276 -18.40 5.61 -7.45
C ARG A 276 -19.83 5.08 -7.55
N VAL A 277 -20.64 5.65 -8.44
CA VAL A 277 -22.04 5.25 -8.64
C VAL A 277 -22.19 3.90 -9.33
N VAL A 278 -21.27 3.54 -10.24
CA VAL A 278 -21.43 2.36 -11.12
C VAL A 278 -20.52 1.18 -10.78
N SER A 279 -19.56 1.36 -9.86
CA SER A 279 -18.64 0.31 -9.44
C SER A 279 -19.30 -0.78 -8.62
N ASP A 280 -18.63 -1.92 -8.47
CA ASP A 280 -19.09 -3.11 -7.74
C ASP A 280 -19.07 -2.94 -6.21
N GLY A 281 -18.68 -1.78 -5.70
CA GLY A 281 -18.55 -1.51 -4.26
C GLY A 281 -17.34 -2.18 -3.60
N SER A 282 -16.41 -2.77 -4.37
CA SER A 282 -15.19 -3.36 -3.81
C SER A 282 -14.36 -2.33 -3.06
N ALA A 283 -13.81 -2.73 -1.90
CA ALA A 283 -12.96 -1.89 -1.09
C ALA A 283 -11.70 -1.46 -1.85
N ARG A 284 -11.21 -2.31 -2.75
CA ARG A 284 -10.10 -1.97 -3.65
C ARG A 284 -10.44 -0.83 -4.61
N THR A 285 -11.62 -0.86 -5.24
CA THR A 285 -12.01 0.21 -6.15
C THR A 285 -12.26 1.50 -5.37
N ALA A 286 -12.91 1.39 -4.20
CA ALA A 286 -13.13 2.52 -3.31
C ALA A 286 -11.80 3.16 -2.82
N LEU A 287 -10.78 2.35 -2.52
CA LEU A 287 -9.44 2.83 -2.16
C LEU A 287 -8.78 3.61 -3.30
N GLU A 288 -8.84 3.11 -4.54
CA GLU A 288 -8.27 3.83 -5.70
C GLU A 288 -8.95 5.20 -5.90
N LEU A 289 -10.28 5.28 -5.73
CA LEU A 289 -11.02 6.53 -5.82
C LEU A 289 -10.68 7.49 -4.67
N ALA A 290 -10.59 7.00 -3.44
CA ALA A 290 -10.26 7.83 -2.29
C ALA A 290 -8.84 8.40 -2.38
N ILE A 291 -7.87 7.61 -2.86
CA ILE A 291 -6.51 8.12 -3.12
C ILE A 291 -6.55 9.18 -4.23
N ALA A 292 -7.31 8.95 -5.30
CA ALA A 292 -7.46 9.93 -6.37
C ALA A 292 -8.07 11.25 -5.86
N GLU A 293 -9.07 11.21 -5.00
CA GLU A 293 -9.68 12.41 -4.39
C GLU A 293 -8.70 13.16 -3.49
N ALA A 294 -8.02 12.46 -2.58
CA ALA A 294 -7.02 13.09 -1.72
C ALA A 294 -5.87 13.75 -2.51
N LEU A 295 -5.47 13.17 -3.65
CA LEU A 295 -4.51 13.79 -4.56
C LEU A 295 -5.05 15.07 -5.21
N LEU A 296 -6.35 15.15 -5.49
CA LEU A 296 -6.98 16.36 -6.04
C LEU A 296 -7.13 17.44 -4.97
N ASP A 297 -7.48 17.07 -3.74
CA ASP A 297 -7.62 18.01 -2.62
C ASP A 297 -6.28 18.67 -2.31
N THR A 298 -5.20 17.89 -2.23
CA THR A 298 -3.82 18.40 -2.05
C THR A 298 -3.35 19.28 -3.22
N ALA A 299 -3.91 19.12 -4.42
CA ALA A 299 -3.63 20.00 -5.56
C ALA A 299 -4.34 21.35 -5.41
N GLY A 300 -5.59 21.34 -4.91
CA GLY A 300 -6.38 22.55 -4.66
C GLY A 300 -5.81 23.44 -3.56
N GLU A 301 -5.21 22.85 -2.53
CA GLU A 301 -4.53 23.59 -1.45
C GLU A 301 -3.26 24.33 -1.90
N ARG A 302 -2.68 23.96 -3.04
CA ARG A 302 -1.42 24.54 -3.55
C ARG A 302 -1.62 25.60 -4.64
N ALA A 303 -2.83 25.77 -5.14
CA ALA A 303 -3.18 26.68 -6.25
C ALA A 303 -3.66 28.04 -5.75
#